data_AF-A0A6B1FF63-F1
#
_entry.id   AF-A0A6B1FF63-F1
#
_cell.length_a   1.000
_cell.length_b   1.000
_cell.length_c   1.000
_cell.angle_alpha   90.00
_cell.angle_beta   90.00
_cell.angle_gamma   90.00
#
_symmetry.space_group_name_H-M   'P 1'
#
loop_
_entity.id
_entity.type
_entity.pdbx_description
1 polymer ?
#
loop_
_entity_poly.entity_id
_entity_poly.type
_entity_poly.pdbx_seq_one_letter_code
_entity_poly.pdbx_strand_id
1 'polypeptide(L)' 'MSLAKSLKYAGVSKCAWYYKPTTREVRLDQGIVDAVSSISAKRPTYGTRRMAAQISREMGVPVNRK' A
#
# COMPACT_ATOMS: atom_id res chain seq x y z
N MET A 1 -27.17 9.05 19.81
CA MET A 1 -26.27 8.17 20.59
C MET A 1 -24.83 8.42 20.15
N SER A 2 -23.87 8.51 21.07
CA SER A 2 -22.45 8.71 20.71
C SER A 2 -21.74 7.38 20.52
N LEU A 3 -20.68 7.34 19.69
CA LEU A 3 -19.86 6.14 19.45
C LEU A 3 -19.39 5.50 20.76
N ALA A 4 -19.00 6.31 21.76
CA ALA A 4 -18.57 5.83 23.06
C ALA A 4 -19.70 5.08 23.81
N LYS A 5 -20.94 5.54 23.73
CA LYS A 5 -22.09 4.84 24.33
C LYS A 5 -22.36 3.53 23.58
N SER A 6 -22.35 3.56 22.25
CA SER A 6 -22.57 2.37 21.42
C SER A 6 -21.51 1.28 21.69
N LEU A 7 -20.23 1.65 21.76
CA LEU A 7 -19.13 0.73 22.06
C LEU A 7 -19.23 0.13 23.46
N LYS A 8 -19.68 0.92 24.45
CA LYS A 8 -19.95 0.41 25.81
C LYS A 8 -21.05 -0.64 25.81
N TYR A 9 -22.15 -0.42 25.08
CA TYR A 9 -23.22 -1.41 24.96
C TYR A 9 -22.79 -2.65 24.18
N ALA A 10 -21.93 -2.50 23.18
CA ALA A 10 -21.39 -3.60 22.39
C ALA A 10 -20.26 -4.39 23.08
N GLY A 11 -19.76 -3.93 24.24
CA GLY A 11 -18.62 -4.55 24.92
C GLY A 11 -17.29 -4.41 24.17
N VAL A 12 -17.19 -3.48 23.22
CA VAL A 12 -16.00 -3.29 22.38
C VAL A 12 -15.18 -2.11 22.90
N SER A 13 -13.87 -2.30 23.08
CA SER A 13 -13.00 -1.19 23.46
C SER A 13 -12.82 -0.21 22.30
N LYS A 14 -12.63 1.09 22.62
CA LYS A 14 -12.33 2.10 21.60
C LYS A 14 -11.08 1.75 20.79
N CYS A 15 -10.07 1.19 21.44
CA CYS A 15 -8.83 0.78 20.79
C CYS A 15 -9.08 -0.35 19.78
N ALA A 16 -9.86 -1.38 20.16
CA ALA A 16 -10.20 -2.46 19.25
C ALA A 16 -11.04 -1.98 18.06
N TRP A 17 -11.88 -0.96 18.24
CA TRP A 17 -12.66 -0.36 17.16
C TRP A 17 -11.78 0.40 16.16
N TYR A 18 -10.94 1.33 16.64
CA TYR A 18 -10.13 2.18 15.77
C TYR A 18 -8.90 1.49 15.19
N TYR A 19 -8.25 0.64 15.96
CA TYR A 19 -7.02 -0.04 15.58
C TYR A 19 -7.26 -1.49 15.17
N LYS A 20 -8.48 -1.80 14.69
CA LYS A 20 -8.77 -3.12 14.14
C LYS A 20 -7.86 -3.35 12.92
N PRO A 21 -7.00 -4.38 12.93
CA PRO A 21 -6.21 -4.71 11.76
C PRO A 21 -7.18 -5.05 10.62
N THR A 22 -7.15 -4.23 9.57
CA THR A 22 -7.91 -4.50 8.36
C THR A 22 -6.98 -5.20 7.39
N THR A 23 -7.30 -6.43 7.03
CA THR A 23 -6.64 -7.13 5.93
C THR A 23 -7.03 -6.45 4.63
N ARG A 24 -6.05 -5.83 3.96
CA ARG A 24 -6.21 -5.31 2.60
C ARG A 24 -5.70 -6.35 1.62
N GLU A 25 -6.60 -6.88 0.79
CA GLU A 25 -6.19 -7.67 -0.38
C GLU A 25 -5.68 -6.70 -1.44
N VAL A 26 -4.36 -6.52 -1.48
CA VAL A 26 -3.71 -5.75 -2.55
C VAL A 26 -3.37 -6.72 -3.67
N ARG A 27 -4.15 -6.68 -4.76
CA ARG A 27 -3.76 -7.34 -6.00
C ARG A 27 -2.65 -6.52 -6.65
N LEU A 28 -1.44 -7.07 -6.63
CA LEU A 28 -0.30 -6.48 -7.32
C LEU A 28 -0.36 -6.91 -8.79
N ASP A 29 -0.12 -5.94 -9.68
CA ASP A 29 0.07 -6.24 -11.09
C ASP A 29 1.44 -6.92 -11.28
N GLN A 30 1.42 -8.16 -11.75
CA GLN A 30 2.63 -8.95 -11.93
C GLN A 30 3.59 -8.28 -12.94
N GLY A 31 3.07 -7.60 -13.96
CA GLY A 31 3.91 -6.87 -14.92
C GLY A 31 4.72 -5.77 -14.25
N ILE A 32 4.12 -5.08 -13.26
CA ILE A 32 4.82 -4.06 -12.47
C ILE A 32 5.89 -4.71 -11.59
N VAL A 33 5.59 -5.85 -10.96
CA VAL A 33 6.56 -6.58 -10.12
C VAL A 33 7.79 -7.01 -10.93
N ASP A 34 7.58 -7.54 -12.12
CA ASP A 34 8.65 -7.99 -12.99
C ASP A 34 9.51 -6.80 -13.49
N ALA A 35 8.87 -5.68 -13.83
CA ALA A 35 9.55 -4.44 -14.19
C ALA A 35 10.40 -3.89 -13.03
N VAL A 36 9.87 -3.87 -11.80
CA VAL A 36 10.62 -3.47 -10.60
C VAL A 36 11.87 -4.34 -10.43
N SER A 37 11.73 -5.66 -10.54
CA SER A 37 12.84 -6.60 -10.44
C SER A 37 13.92 -6.30 -11.47
N SER A 38 13.52 -6.15 -12.75
CA SER A 38 14.44 -5.87 -13.85
C SER A 38 15.22 -4.56 -13.69
N ILE A 39 14.56 -3.48 -13.24
CA ILE A 39 15.20 -2.18 -13.04
C ILE A 39 16.10 -2.20 -11.81
N SER A 40 15.69 -2.90 -10.74
CA SER A 40 16.50 -3.01 -9.52
C SER A 40 17.83 -3.71 -9.79
N ALA A 41 17.82 -4.75 -10.63
CA ALA A 41 19.03 -5.45 -11.05
C ALA A 41 19.97 -4.54 -11.86
N LYS A 42 19.42 -3.70 -12.74
CA LYS A 42 20.20 -2.74 -13.54
C LYS A 42 20.68 -1.53 -12.74
N ARG A 43 19.92 -1.09 -11.74
CA ARG A 43 20.11 0.15 -10.97
C ARG A 43 19.88 -0.10 -9.47
N PRO A 44 20.78 -0.84 -8.79
CA PRO A 44 20.58 -1.23 -7.38
C PRO A 44 20.56 -0.04 -6.41
N THR A 45 21.09 1.12 -6.81
CA THR A 45 21.10 2.35 -6.00
C THR A 45 19.82 3.18 -6.12
N TYR A 46 18.87 2.77 -6.95
CA TYR A 46 17.62 3.52 -7.12
C TYR A 46 16.69 3.31 -5.93
N GLY A 47 16.40 4.41 -5.22
CA GLY A 47 15.32 4.43 -4.24
C GLY A 47 13.94 4.38 -4.89
N THR A 48 12.91 4.14 -4.08
CA THR A 48 11.50 3.97 -4.50
C THR A 48 10.99 5.05 -5.45
N ARG A 49 11.33 6.33 -5.22
CA ARG A 49 10.93 7.43 -6.12
C ARG A 49 11.52 7.32 -7.52
N ARG A 50 12.80 6.95 -7.63
CA ARG A 50 13.47 6.78 -8.94
C ARG A 50 12.96 5.54 -9.65
N MET A 51 12.71 4.46 -8.89
CA MET A 51 12.08 3.24 -9.41
C MET A 51 10.71 3.52 -10.01
N ALA A 52 9.80 4.15 -9.26
CA ALA A 52 8.45 4.46 -9.74
C ALA A 52 8.47 5.37 -10.99
N ALA A 53 9.38 6.36 -11.03
CA ALA A 53 9.53 7.24 -12.19
C ALA A 53 10.05 6.48 -13.43
N GLN A 54 11.00 5.56 -13.25
CA GLN A 54 11.54 4.74 -14.33
C GLN A 54 10.46 3.79 -14.88
N ILE A 55 9.74 3.09 -14.00
CA ILE A 55 8.66 2.17 -14.40
C ILE A 55 7.55 2.93 -15.12
N SER A 56 7.18 4.11 -14.62
CA SER A 56 6.13 4.92 -15.27
C SER A 56 6.53 5.36 -16.69
N ARG A 57 7.83 5.57 -16.94
CA ARG A 57 8.35 5.89 -18.28
C ARG A 57 8.37 4.67 -19.21
N GLU A 58 8.74 3.50 -18.69
CA GLU A 58 8.83 2.27 -19.49
C GLU A 58 7.45 1.68 -19.81
N MET A 59 6.51 1.73 -18.87
CA MET A 59 5.18 1.12 -18.99
C MET A 59 4.11 2.08 -19.52
N GLY A 60 4.39 3.39 -19.52
CA GLY A 60 3.39 4.42 -19.87
C GLY A 60 2.25 4.57 -18.86
N VAL A 61 2.31 3.89 -17.70
CA VAL A 61 1.29 3.91 -16.65
C VAL A 61 1.84 4.64 -15.42
N PRO A 62 1.10 5.59 -14.82
CA PRO A 62 1.54 6.27 -13.61
C PRO A 62 1.58 5.29 -12.42
N VAL A 63 2.77 5.01 -11.90
CA VAL A 63 2.95 4.20 -10.69
C VAL A 63 2.93 5.09 -9.45
N ASN A 64 2.08 4.75 -8.48
CA ASN A 64 1.98 5.48 -7.22
C ASN A 64 3.33 5.47 -6.47
N ARG A 65 3.71 6.62 -5.91
CA ARG A 65 5.00 6.87 -5.27
C ARG A 65 4.94 6.79 -3.73
N LYS A 66 3.74 6.50 -3.19
CA LYS A 66 3.39 6.49 -1.77
C LYS A 66 2.89 5.11 -1.35
#